data_AF-A0A967ALY0-F1
#
_entry.id   AF-A0A967ALY0-F1
#
_cell.length_a   1.000
_cell.length_b   1.000
_cell.length_c   1.000
_cell.angle_alpha   90.00
_cell.angle_beta   90.00
_cell.angle_gamma   90.00
#
_symmetry.space_group_name_H-M   'P 1'
#
loop_
_entity.id
_entity.type
_entity.pdbx_description
1 polymer ?
#
loop_
_entity_poly.entity_id
_entity_poly.type
_entity_poly.pdbx_seq_one_letter_code
_entity_poly.pdbx_strand_id
1 'polypeptide(L)'
;MTIPLNLEGAFHSEEALRRMIVSRKVCFDHNPFYVRDGSGRVVQIGFQLNLYSAFQDPRHLPSGEDPELRELIGELRRLCRVFFQSLDLLKPCEHPEPPMHRIMYSPERRNRAEVCLQIPIFDRGHYGATPDRKLEELLATAECLLRQLGARHGVWDDQKGAHARPEDRCEDHARAATGGQ
;
A
#
# COMPACT_ATOMS: atom_id res chain seq x y z
N MET A 1 2.07 20.09 2.62
CA MET A 1 0.98 19.91 1.62
C MET A 1 0.45 18.47 1.67
N THR A 2 -0.86 18.26 1.55
CA THR A 2 -1.51 16.93 1.58
C THR A 2 -1.86 16.45 0.17
N ILE A 3 -1.69 15.16 -0.10
CA ILE A 3 -2.06 14.56 -1.40
C ILE A 3 -3.60 14.46 -1.45
N PRO A 4 -4.28 14.97 -2.48
CA PRO A 4 -5.73 14.87 -2.58
C PRO A 4 -6.17 13.41 -2.73
N LEU A 5 -7.23 13.03 -2.01
CA LEU A 5 -7.77 11.66 -2.02
C LEU A 5 -9.01 11.57 -2.91
N ASN A 6 -9.02 10.60 -3.82
CA ASN A 6 -10.22 10.19 -4.53
C ASN A 6 -10.85 8.97 -3.84
N LEU A 7 -12.02 9.16 -3.22
CA LEU A 7 -12.72 8.15 -2.44
C LEU A 7 -13.88 7.47 -3.19
N GLU A 8 -14.10 7.86 -4.46
CA GLU A 8 -15.30 7.48 -5.22
C GLU A 8 -15.48 5.96 -5.35
N GLY A 9 -16.59 5.47 -4.80
CA GLY A 9 -16.93 4.05 -4.79
C GLY A 9 -16.05 3.19 -3.88
N ALA A 10 -15.29 3.80 -2.97
CA ALA A 10 -14.43 3.11 -2.00
C ALA A 10 -14.78 3.44 -0.54
N PHE A 11 -14.78 4.72 -0.16
CA PHE A 11 -15.12 5.15 1.21
C PHE A 11 -16.04 6.36 1.18
N HIS A 12 -16.92 6.48 2.17
CA HIS A 12 -17.87 7.59 2.26
C HIS A 12 -17.23 8.89 2.79
N SER A 13 -16.05 8.82 3.41
CA SER A 13 -15.29 9.95 3.95
C SER A 13 -13.82 9.57 4.20
N GLU A 14 -12.95 10.57 4.32
CA GLU A 14 -11.56 10.36 4.71
C GLU A 14 -11.45 9.83 6.14
N GLU A 15 -12.31 10.29 7.05
CA GLU A 15 -12.38 9.82 8.43
C GLU A 15 -12.73 8.33 8.51
N ALA A 16 -13.59 7.83 7.61
CA ALA A 16 -13.90 6.40 7.54
C ALA A 16 -12.70 5.58 7.09
N LEU A 17 -11.96 6.06 6.10
CA LEU A 17 -10.72 5.45 5.62
C LEU A 17 -9.66 5.41 6.73
N ARG A 18 -9.44 6.53 7.42
CA ARG A 18 -8.51 6.63 8.56
C ARG A 18 -8.91 5.69 9.70
N ARG A 19 -10.20 5.65 10.05
CA ARG A 19 -10.71 4.73 11.09
C ARG A 19 -10.48 3.26 10.71
N MET A 20 -10.72 2.89 9.46
CA MET A 20 -10.46 1.53 8.97
C MET A 20 -8.96 1.20 9.13
N ILE A 21 -8.07 2.09 8.69
CA ILE A 21 -6.61 1.90 8.81
C ILE A 21 -6.18 1.66 10.24
N VAL A 22 -6.69 2.45 11.19
CA VAL A 22 -6.35 2.30 12.62
C VAL A 22 -6.97 1.04 13.20
N SER A 23 -8.26 0.79 12.95
CA SER A 23 -9.00 -0.36 13.48
C SER A 23 -8.40 -1.68 13.04
N ARG A 24 -7.91 -1.75 11.80
CA ARG A 24 -7.29 -2.95 11.24
C ARG A 24 -5.76 -2.96 11.32
N LYS A 25 -5.16 -1.98 12.00
CA LYS A 25 -3.71 -1.86 12.20
C LYS A 25 -2.92 -1.94 10.89
N VAL A 26 -3.39 -1.23 9.86
CA VAL A 26 -2.88 -1.37 8.51
C VAL A 26 -1.40 -0.98 8.43
N CYS A 27 -0.59 -1.92 7.98
CA CYS A 27 0.83 -1.72 7.71
C CYS A 27 1.13 -1.80 6.23
N PHE A 28 2.27 -1.28 5.83
CA PHE A 28 2.77 -1.50 4.47
C PHE A 28 4.29 -1.69 4.46
N ASP A 29 4.77 -2.40 3.46
CA ASP A 29 6.17 -2.39 3.04
C ASP A 29 6.21 -2.49 1.50
N HIS A 30 7.41 -2.39 0.94
CA HIS A 30 7.58 -2.58 -0.49
C HIS A 30 8.86 -3.35 -0.78
N ASN A 31 8.87 -4.05 -1.91
CA ASN A 31 10.08 -4.71 -2.42
C ASN A 31 10.29 -4.30 -3.88
N PRO A 32 11.53 -4.04 -4.32
CA PRO A 32 11.81 -3.79 -5.73
C PRO A 32 11.47 -5.02 -6.58
N PHE A 33 11.01 -4.78 -7.81
CA PHE A 33 10.71 -5.85 -8.78
C PHE A 33 11.75 -5.82 -9.90
N TYR A 34 12.50 -6.92 -10.05
CA TYR A 34 13.58 -7.05 -11.02
C TYR A 34 13.28 -8.11 -12.07
N VAL A 35 13.72 -7.89 -13.30
CA VAL A 35 13.70 -8.88 -14.39
C VAL A 35 15.05 -8.94 -15.08
N ARG A 36 15.32 -10.05 -15.78
CA ARG A 36 16.48 -10.16 -16.67
C ARG A 36 16.06 -9.73 -18.07
N ASP A 37 16.75 -8.77 -18.66
CA ASP A 37 16.49 -8.31 -20.03
C ASP A 37 17.08 -9.29 -21.09
N GLY A 38 16.83 -9.00 -22.36
CA GLY A 38 17.35 -9.80 -23.48
C GLY A 38 18.88 -9.79 -23.62
N SER A 39 19.58 -8.89 -22.93
CA SER A 39 21.05 -8.84 -22.86
C SER A 39 21.63 -9.62 -21.68
N GLY A 40 20.77 -10.18 -20.82
CA GLY A 40 21.17 -10.91 -19.62
C GLY A 40 21.39 -10.02 -18.38
N ARG A 41 21.14 -8.71 -18.47
CA ARG A 41 21.28 -7.76 -17.35
C ARG A 41 20.03 -7.79 -16.47
N VAL A 42 20.22 -7.61 -15.16
CA VAL A 42 19.12 -7.47 -14.20
C VAL A 42 18.73 -6.00 -14.11
N VAL A 43 17.47 -5.70 -14.40
CA VAL A 43 16.92 -4.34 -14.40
C VAL A 43 15.70 -4.26 -13.48
N GLN A 44 15.57 -3.16 -12.74
CA GLN A 44 14.37 -2.89 -11.95
C GLN A 44 13.28 -2.34 -12.87
N ILE A 45 12.09 -2.92 -12.80
CA ILE A 45 10.94 -2.52 -13.63
C ILE A 45 9.76 -1.97 -12.82
N GLY A 46 9.91 -1.95 -11.50
CA GLY A 46 8.84 -1.53 -10.61
C GLY A 46 9.11 -1.88 -9.15
N PHE A 47 8.04 -1.91 -8.37
CA PHE A 47 8.02 -2.37 -6.99
C PHE A 47 6.72 -3.10 -6.68
N GLN A 48 6.76 -3.99 -5.70
CA GLN A 48 5.59 -4.61 -5.11
C GLN A 48 5.29 -3.93 -3.78
N LEU A 49 4.17 -3.23 -3.70
CA LEU A 49 3.64 -2.69 -2.45
C LEU A 49 2.84 -3.76 -1.72
N ASN A 50 3.22 -4.11 -0.49
CA ASN A 50 2.46 -5.06 0.32
C ASN A 50 1.66 -4.29 1.36
N LEU A 51 0.34 -4.48 1.37
CA LEU A 51 -0.55 -3.93 2.39
C LEU A 51 -0.96 -5.05 3.34
N TYR A 52 -0.88 -4.79 4.64
CA TYR A 52 -1.22 -5.76 5.69
C TYR A 52 -2.40 -5.24 6.50
N SER A 53 -3.32 -6.13 6.83
CA SER A 53 -4.48 -5.85 7.68
C SER A 53 -4.57 -6.94 8.74
N ALA A 54 -4.59 -6.56 10.02
CA ALA A 54 -4.63 -7.50 11.12
C ALA A 54 -6.07 -7.95 11.43
N PHE A 55 -6.20 -9.21 11.83
CA PHE A 55 -7.40 -9.71 12.50
C PHE A 55 -7.54 -9.03 13.87
N GLN A 56 -8.78 -8.90 14.35
CA GLN A 56 -9.06 -8.28 15.65
C GLN A 56 -8.47 -9.08 16.80
N ASP A 57 -8.62 -10.41 16.79
CA ASP A 57 -7.96 -11.30 17.74
C ASP A 57 -6.57 -11.71 17.21
N PRO A 58 -5.47 -11.36 17.90
CA PRO A 58 -4.12 -11.77 17.51
C PRO A 58 -3.90 -13.29 17.50
N ARG A 59 -4.73 -14.06 18.21
CA ARG A 59 -4.65 -15.52 18.28
C ARG A 59 -5.55 -16.21 17.26
N HIS A 60 -6.24 -15.43 16.43
CA HIS A 60 -7.17 -15.95 15.44
C HIS A 60 -6.47 -16.85 14.41
N LEU A 61 -7.10 -17.96 14.07
CA LEU A 61 -6.62 -18.92 13.07
C LEU A 61 -7.65 -19.00 11.93
N PRO A 62 -7.54 -18.12 10.92
CA PRO A 62 -8.55 -17.99 9.89
C PRO A 62 -8.64 -19.23 8.99
N SER A 63 -9.88 -19.54 8.58
CA SER A 63 -10.21 -20.59 7.61
C SER A 63 -10.69 -19.97 6.29
N GLY A 64 -10.90 -20.79 5.25
CA GLY A 64 -11.34 -20.28 3.93
C GLY A 64 -12.70 -19.56 3.94
N GLU A 65 -13.62 -19.95 4.84
CA GLU A 65 -14.97 -19.39 4.93
C GLU A 65 -15.10 -18.24 5.96
N ASP A 66 -13.96 -17.82 6.49
CA ASP A 66 -13.90 -16.83 7.57
C ASP A 66 -14.50 -15.48 7.14
N PRO A 67 -15.52 -14.96 7.86
CA PRO A 67 -16.15 -13.70 7.52
C PRO A 67 -15.19 -12.52 7.69
N GLU A 68 -14.35 -12.52 8.72
CA GLU A 68 -13.38 -11.44 8.96
C GLU A 68 -12.31 -11.44 7.87
N LEU A 69 -11.86 -12.61 7.41
CA LEU A 69 -10.96 -12.71 6.26
C LEU A 69 -11.55 -12.00 5.02
N ARG A 70 -12.82 -12.27 4.69
CA ARG A 70 -13.51 -11.64 3.56
C ARG A 70 -13.64 -10.13 3.73
N GLU A 71 -13.92 -9.67 4.94
CA GLU A 71 -13.96 -8.24 5.27
C GLU A 71 -12.61 -7.55 5.08
N LEU A 72 -11.53 -8.11 5.66
CA LEU A 72 -10.18 -7.57 5.57
C LEU A 72 -9.70 -7.49 4.12
N ILE A 73 -9.96 -8.54 3.31
CA ILE A 73 -9.69 -8.54 1.88
C ILE A 73 -10.47 -7.40 1.21
N GLY A 74 -11.77 -7.29 1.48
CA GLY A 74 -12.62 -6.23 0.91
C GLY A 74 -12.14 -4.82 1.28
N GLU A 75 -11.72 -4.60 2.51
CA GLU A 75 -11.17 -3.34 3.00
C GLU A 75 -9.85 -2.97 2.32
N LEU A 76 -8.91 -3.92 2.24
CA LEU A 76 -7.64 -3.73 1.53
C LEU A 76 -7.85 -3.45 0.04
N ARG A 77 -8.84 -4.10 -0.60
CA ARG A 77 -9.22 -3.82 -1.98
C ARG A 77 -9.76 -2.41 -2.17
N ARG A 78 -10.59 -1.92 -1.24
CA ARG A 78 -11.09 -0.53 -1.26
C ARG A 78 -9.96 0.48 -1.03
N LEU A 79 -9.03 0.21 -0.11
CA LEU A 79 -7.84 1.05 0.09
C LEU A 79 -6.97 1.10 -1.16
N CYS A 80 -6.71 -0.06 -1.78
CA CYS A 80 -6.00 -0.17 -3.05
C CYS A 80 -6.68 0.66 -4.15
N ARG A 81 -8.01 0.63 -4.25
CA ARG A 81 -8.76 1.46 -5.19
C ARG A 81 -8.53 2.97 -4.97
N VAL A 82 -8.65 3.47 -3.74
CA VAL A 82 -8.35 4.88 -3.41
C VAL A 82 -6.94 5.26 -3.84
N PHE A 83 -5.98 4.39 -3.55
CA PHE A 83 -4.59 4.59 -3.86
C PHE A 83 -4.34 4.72 -5.38
N PHE A 84 -4.87 3.79 -6.18
CA PHE A 84 -4.78 3.88 -7.65
C PHE A 84 -5.49 5.12 -8.23
N GLN A 85 -6.65 5.48 -7.69
CA GLN A 85 -7.42 6.64 -8.15
C GLN A 85 -6.77 7.99 -7.79
N SER A 86 -6.07 8.06 -6.65
CA SER A 86 -5.51 9.32 -6.13
C SER A 86 -4.12 9.64 -6.72
N LEU A 87 -3.38 8.62 -7.16
CA LEU A 87 -2.01 8.75 -7.67
C LEU A 87 -1.91 8.57 -9.18
N ASP A 88 -3.05 8.50 -9.89
CA ASP A 88 -3.15 8.25 -11.33
C ASP A 88 -2.26 7.08 -11.81
N LEU A 89 -2.23 6.01 -11.01
CA LEU A 89 -1.37 4.87 -11.26
C LEU A 89 -1.92 4.00 -12.39
N LEU A 90 -1.04 3.59 -13.29
CA LEU A 90 -1.34 2.54 -14.26
C LEU A 90 -1.74 1.26 -13.53
N LYS A 91 -3.01 0.89 -13.64
CA LYS A 91 -3.48 -0.42 -13.20
C LYS A 91 -2.73 -1.49 -14.00
N PRO A 92 -2.16 -2.53 -13.36
CA PRO A 92 -1.38 -3.54 -14.06
C PRO A 92 -2.13 -4.23 -15.22
N CYS A 93 -3.48 -4.21 -15.25
CA CYS A 93 -4.36 -4.71 -16.32
C CYS A 93 -5.72 -3.99 -16.24
N GLU A 94 -6.51 -3.95 -17.34
CA GLU A 94 -7.92 -3.45 -17.35
C GLU A 94 -8.84 -4.25 -16.40
N HIS A 95 -8.48 -5.50 -16.12
CA HIS A 95 -9.07 -6.33 -15.07
C HIS A 95 -7.99 -6.79 -14.08
N PRO A 96 -7.72 -6.01 -13.03
CA PRO A 96 -7.03 -6.54 -11.88
C PRO A 96 -8.13 -7.10 -10.98
N GLU A 97 -8.42 -8.41 -11.04
CA GLU A 97 -8.84 -9.00 -9.76
C GLU A 97 -7.70 -8.66 -8.80
N PRO A 98 -7.99 -7.91 -7.72
CA PRO A 98 -6.94 -7.38 -6.90
C PRO A 98 -6.12 -8.56 -6.35
N PRO A 99 -4.82 -8.33 -6.25
CA PRO A 99 -3.76 -9.33 -6.34
C PRO A 99 -3.88 -10.42 -5.27
N MET A 100 -3.15 -11.51 -5.49
CA MET A 100 -3.04 -12.63 -4.54
C MET A 100 -3.02 -12.12 -3.10
N HIS A 101 -4.05 -12.50 -2.33
CA HIS A 101 -4.07 -12.29 -0.91
C HIS A 101 -3.50 -13.53 -0.23
N ARG A 102 -2.82 -13.34 0.89
CA ARG A 102 -2.29 -14.44 1.69
C ARG A 102 -2.42 -14.11 3.16
N ILE A 103 -2.67 -15.14 3.97
CA ILE A 103 -2.57 -15.02 5.42
C ILE A 103 -1.08 -15.13 5.77
N MET A 104 -0.60 -14.19 6.58
CA MET A 104 0.79 -14.13 7.02
C MET A 104 0.88 -14.10 8.54
N TYR A 105 1.97 -14.70 9.03
CA TYR A 105 2.41 -14.66 10.42
C TYR A 105 3.88 -14.22 10.40
N SER A 106 4.17 -13.06 10.97
CA SER A 106 5.53 -12.50 11.03
C SER A 106 6.00 -12.42 12.49
N PRO A 107 7.20 -12.92 12.84
CA PRO A 107 7.76 -12.79 14.19
C PRO A 107 7.87 -11.33 14.64
N GLU A 108 8.23 -10.43 13.73
CA GLU A 108 8.35 -8.99 13.97
C GLU A 108 7.02 -8.37 14.39
N ARG A 109 5.90 -8.98 13.96
CA ARG A 109 4.53 -8.60 14.31
C ARG A 109 3.87 -9.58 15.29
N ARG A 110 4.70 -10.27 16.07
CA ARG A 110 4.31 -11.18 17.16
C ARG A 110 3.48 -12.39 16.69
N ASN A 111 3.67 -12.83 15.45
CA ASN A 111 2.97 -13.95 14.83
C ASN A 111 1.44 -13.85 14.94
N ARG A 112 0.87 -12.65 14.93
CA ARG A 112 -0.58 -12.47 14.75
C ARG A 112 -0.97 -12.77 13.31
N ALA A 113 -2.19 -13.24 13.10
CA ALA A 113 -2.73 -13.42 11.75
C ALA A 113 -2.93 -12.06 11.07
N GLU A 114 -2.49 -11.95 9.82
CA GLU A 114 -2.71 -10.77 8.98
C GLU A 114 -3.04 -11.19 7.55
N VAL A 115 -3.93 -10.44 6.92
CA VAL A 115 -4.14 -10.51 5.48
C VAL A 115 -3.14 -9.60 4.80
N CYS A 116 -2.36 -10.14 3.88
CA CYS A 116 -1.46 -9.39 3.01
C CYS A 116 -2.04 -9.30 1.59
N LEU A 117 -2.16 -8.09 1.06
CA LEU A 117 -2.48 -7.81 -0.35
C LEU A 117 -1.22 -7.29 -1.06
N GLN A 118 -0.76 -8.00 -2.09
CA GLN A 118 0.51 -7.69 -2.77
C GLN A 118 0.29 -6.98 -4.10
N ILE A 119 0.50 -5.67 -4.16
CA ILE A 119 0.17 -4.86 -5.34
C ILE A 119 1.42 -4.66 -6.19
N PRO A 120 1.52 -5.32 -7.37
CA PRO A 120 2.59 -5.02 -8.30
C PRO A 120 2.35 -3.67 -8.94
N ILE A 121 3.35 -2.80 -8.92
CA ILE A 121 3.35 -1.48 -9.56
C ILE A 121 4.52 -1.46 -10.54
N PHE A 122 4.20 -1.30 -11.82
CA PHE A 122 5.16 -1.29 -12.90
C PHE A 122 5.16 0.05 -13.60
N ASP A 123 6.34 0.51 -14.00
CA ASP A 123 6.48 1.69 -14.84
C ASP A 123 6.40 1.28 -16.33
N ARG A 124 5.23 1.42 -16.95
CA ARG A 124 5.04 1.08 -18.37
C ARG A 124 5.86 1.98 -19.31
N GLY A 125 6.28 3.17 -18.87
CA GLY A 125 7.09 4.08 -19.68
C GLY A 125 8.54 3.62 -19.84
N HIS A 126 9.02 2.71 -18.98
CA HIS A 126 10.44 2.36 -18.88
C HIS A 126 10.72 0.86 -18.91
N TYR A 127 9.81 0.04 -19.44
CA TYR A 127 10.10 -1.38 -19.68
C TYR A 127 11.30 -1.50 -20.65
N GLY A 128 12.49 -1.82 -20.11
CA GLY A 128 13.75 -1.89 -20.86
C GLY A 128 14.59 -0.60 -20.90
N ALA A 129 14.22 0.45 -20.16
CA ALA A 129 15.03 1.66 -19.97
C ALA A 129 15.68 1.68 -18.58
N THR A 130 16.74 2.48 -18.40
CA THR A 130 17.35 2.73 -17.09
C THR A 130 16.29 3.28 -16.13
N PRO A 131 16.19 2.77 -14.88
CA PRO A 131 15.23 3.29 -13.92
C PRO A 131 15.40 4.81 -13.78
N ASP A 132 14.33 5.55 -14.10
CA ASP A 132 14.29 7.01 -14.00
C ASP A 132 13.92 7.42 -12.57
N ARG A 133 14.25 8.67 -12.20
CA ARG A 133 13.92 9.27 -10.88
C ARG A 133 12.42 9.18 -10.53
N LYS A 134 11.57 8.97 -11.54
CA LYS A 134 10.11 8.85 -11.44
C LYS A 134 9.63 7.66 -10.62
N LEU A 135 10.34 6.51 -10.62
CA LEU A 135 9.89 5.33 -9.86
C LEU A 135 10.08 5.53 -8.35
N GLU A 136 11.22 6.11 -7.97
CA GLU A 136 11.53 6.45 -6.58
C GLU A 136 10.58 7.55 -6.07
N GLU A 137 10.31 8.57 -6.89
CA GLU A 137 9.33 9.62 -6.58
C GLU A 137 7.91 9.04 -6.41
N LEU A 138 7.52 8.09 -7.26
CA LEU A 138 6.24 7.42 -7.17
C LEU A 138 6.12 6.60 -5.88
N LEU A 139 7.17 5.85 -5.53
CA LEU A 139 7.23 5.10 -4.30
C LEU A 139 7.16 6.04 -3.08
N ALA A 140 7.93 7.13 -3.08
CA ALA A 140 7.91 8.09 -1.98
C ALA A 140 6.53 8.75 -1.82
N THR A 141 5.88 9.08 -2.94
CA THR A 141 4.50 9.61 -2.97
C THR A 141 3.51 8.59 -2.41
N ALA A 142 3.67 7.32 -2.81
CA ALA A 142 2.86 6.21 -2.33
C ALA A 142 2.94 6.03 -0.81
N GLU A 143 4.17 5.97 -0.30
CA GLU A 143 4.41 5.89 1.14
C GLU A 143 3.82 7.08 1.87
N CYS A 144 3.97 8.28 1.31
CA CYS A 144 3.46 9.49 1.92
C CYS A 144 1.94 9.50 2.03
N LEU A 145 1.22 9.07 0.99
CA LEU A 145 -0.24 8.95 1.05
C LEU A 145 -0.65 7.96 2.15
N LEU A 146 -0.03 6.78 2.21
CA LEU A 146 -0.35 5.77 3.23
C LEU A 146 -0.05 6.26 4.65
N ARG A 147 1.10 6.92 4.86
CA ARG A 147 1.47 7.54 6.14
C ARG A 147 0.52 8.67 6.52
N GLN A 148 0.13 9.51 5.56
CA GLN A 148 -0.85 10.59 5.77
C GLN A 148 -2.18 10.04 6.27
N LEU A 149 -2.61 8.87 5.79
CA LEU A 149 -3.82 8.18 6.24
C LEU A 149 -3.66 7.44 7.59
N GLY A 150 -2.45 7.35 8.13
CA GLY A 150 -2.14 6.72 9.42
C GLY A 150 -1.63 5.29 9.35
N ALA A 151 -1.39 4.75 8.15
CA ALA A 151 -0.76 3.44 8.00
C ALA A 151 0.71 3.48 8.44
N ARG A 152 1.25 2.34 8.87
CA ARG A 152 2.62 2.24 9.39
C ARG A 152 3.52 1.46 8.45
N HIS A 153 4.75 1.95 8.23
CA HIS A 153 5.75 1.20 7.49
C HIS A 153 6.30 0.05 8.35
N GLY A 154 6.27 -1.18 7.82
CA GLY A 154 6.82 -2.39 8.45
C GLY A 154 5.99 -2.99 9.58
N VAL A 155 5.86 -2.28 10.72
CA VAL A 155 5.25 -2.81 11.96
C VAL A 155 4.27 -1.81 12.56
N TRP A 156 3.11 -2.32 13.00
CA TRP A 156 2.18 -1.57 13.84
C TRP A 156 2.62 -1.64 15.30
N ASP A 157 3.13 -0.52 15.82
CA ASP A 157 3.47 -0.38 17.23
C ASP A 157 2.30 0.26 17.99
N ASP A 158 1.59 -0.55 18.77
CA ASP A 158 0.47 -0.13 19.60
C ASP A 158 0.87 0.96 20.63
N GLN A 159 2.16 1.11 20.98
CA GLN A 159 2.63 2.10 21.95
C GLN A 159 2.84 3.50 21.35
N LYS A 160 3.01 3.63 20.03
CA LYS A 160 3.20 4.92 19.34
C LYS A 160 1.90 5.62 18.94
N GLY A 161 0.75 4.97 19.15
CA GLY A 161 -0.57 5.43 18.70
C GLY A 161 -1.05 6.75 19.30
N ALA A 162 -0.49 7.22 20.42
CA ALA A 162 -0.98 8.43 21.11
C ALA A 162 -0.33 9.75 20.64
N HIS A 163 0.87 9.71 20.01
CA HIS A 163 1.67 10.93 19.78
C HIS A 163 2.44 10.99 18.45
N ALA A 164 2.15 10.11 17.49
CA ALA A 164 2.81 10.17 16.19
C ALA A 164 2.34 11.41 15.39
N ARG A 165 3.09 12.52 15.49
CA ARG A 165 3.03 13.60 14.50
C ARG A 165 3.36 13.01 13.12
N PRO A 166 2.68 13.45 12.04
CA PRO A 166 3.12 13.10 10.70
C PRO A 166 4.56 13.57 10.55
N GLU A 167 5.50 12.64 10.31
CA GLU A 167 6.88 13.02 10.04
C GLU A 167 6.91 13.89 8.77
N ASP A 168 7.41 15.12 8.93
CA ASP A 168 7.38 16.28 8.02
C ASP A 168 8.03 16.10 6.63
N ARG A 169 8.24 14.87 6.13
CA ARG A 169 8.95 14.63 4.87
C ARG A 169 8.06 14.47 3.64
N CYS A 170 6.75 14.58 3.78
CA CYS A 170 5.82 14.37 2.67
C CYS A 170 5.51 15.61 1.83
N GLU A 171 5.98 16.78 2.23
CA GLU A 171 5.62 18.02 1.56
C GLU A 171 6.23 18.14 0.16
N ASP A 172 7.48 17.67 -0.02
CA ASP A 172 8.17 17.69 -1.30
C ASP A 172 7.56 16.71 -2.32
N HIS A 173 7.10 15.55 -1.85
CA HIS A 173 6.47 14.53 -2.71
C HIS A 173 5.03 14.88 -3.09
N ALA A 174 4.30 15.58 -2.22
CA ALA A 174 2.96 16.07 -2.54
C ALA A 174 2.96 17.03 -3.74
N ARG A 175 4.02 17.85 -3.90
CA ARG A 175 4.16 18.77 -5.05
C ARG A 175 4.36 18.04 -6.38
N ALA A 176 5.11 16.93 -6.38
CA ALA A 176 5.30 16.09 -7.56
C ALA A 176 4.00 15.39 -7.98
N ALA A 177 3.21 14.91 -7.02
CA ALA A 177 1.92 14.27 -7.28
C ALA A 177 0.86 15.21 -7.88
N THR A 178 0.92 16.50 -7.55
CA THR A 178 -0.04 17.51 -8.06
C THR A 178 0.39 18.19 -9.37
N GLY A 179 1.50 17.76 -9.99
CA GLY A 179 1.94 18.30 -11.29
C GLY A 179 2.38 19.78 -11.23
N GLY A 180 3.13 20.17 -10.21
CA GLY A 180 3.58 21.56 -10.05
C GLY A 180 4.53 22.02 -11.16
N GLN A 181 4.09 23.05 -11.91
CA GLN A 181 4.95 23.99 -12.64
C GLN A 181 5.75 24.86 -11.67
#